data_AF-A0A1L0CKK6-F1
#
_entry.id   AF-A0A1L0CKK6-F1
#
_cell.length_a   1.000
_cell.length_b   1.000
_cell.length_c   1.000
_cell.angle_alpha   90.00
_cell.angle_beta   90.00
_cell.angle_gamma   90.00
#
_symmetry.space_group_name_H-M   'P 1'
#
loop_
_entity.id
_entity.type
_entity.pdbx_description
1 polymer ?
#
loop_
_entity_poly.entity_id
_entity_poly.type
_entity_poly.pdbx_seq_one_letter_code
_entity_poly.pdbx_strand_id
1 'polypeptide(L)'
;MNQSYEFKTPATPPAEDGMDTPQSIAELDDDDILDLNITSYNKLPPVTPLVENENIERGNEDEIADDSDIEEISYEPAIAFTPTAIYPHRERLIHDEEVEVVSRRLSDVQQMKFLNYCEETSAEIQKEYIKWKNKEAETNNIKDNEHLIITLTKFKRLIDFVWHTIDWNCKDTANLLQYLDTDEFDLDQYVNIFKEVQDMGQISIFLKLADDLLSTIIKYKIMQLEENTSVFQWIFKVFYILDDIFMLFAYDLKVNNPNSLMKMTEAIRLKPILERTRVEITNWFKDCNVNKYQYELSKIYEKSLYNLHL
;
A
#
# COMPACT_ATOMS: atom_id res chain seq x y z
N MET A 1 41.81 -12.69 50.02
CA MET A 1 41.45 -14.01 49.46
C MET A 1 40.51 -13.75 48.30
N ASN A 2 41.02 -13.79 47.08
CA ASN A 2 40.23 -13.58 45.87
C ASN A 2 39.59 -14.91 45.47
N GLN A 3 38.26 -15.00 45.51
CA GLN A 3 37.51 -16.12 44.92
C GLN A 3 37.12 -15.72 43.49
N SER A 4 37.86 -16.24 42.53
CA SER A 4 37.52 -16.24 41.10
C SER A 4 36.39 -17.25 40.88
N TYR A 5 35.20 -16.76 40.53
CA TYR A 5 34.11 -17.60 40.05
C TYR A 5 34.27 -17.80 38.53
N GLU A 6 34.68 -18.99 38.12
CA GLU A 6 34.60 -19.44 36.73
C GLU A 6 33.14 -19.77 36.39
N PHE A 7 32.55 -19.02 35.47
CA PHE A 7 31.27 -19.39 34.85
C PHE A 7 31.53 -20.49 33.81
N LYS A 8 31.13 -21.73 34.12
CA LYS A 8 31.04 -22.81 33.13
C LYS A 8 29.80 -22.60 32.28
N THR A 9 29.98 -22.36 30.98
CA THR A 9 28.89 -22.43 29.99
C THR A 9 28.30 -23.84 29.95
N PRO A 10 26.96 -24.01 29.90
CA PRO A 10 26.35 -25.33 29.74
C PRO A 10 26.78 -25.96 28.41
N ALA A 11 27.17 -27.22 28.42
CA ALA A 11 27.49 -27.96 27.20
C ALA A 11 26.21 -28.22 26.39
N THR A 12 26.26 -27.98 25.08
CA THR A 12 25.23 -28.36 24.12
C THR A 12 25.02 -29.88 24.18
N PRO A 13 23.77 -30.39 24.25
CA PRO A 13 23.51 -31.82 24.15
C PRO A 13 24.00 -32.35 22.79
N PRO A 14 24.51 -33.59 22.72
CA PRO A 14 24.81 -34.23 21.44
C PRO A 14 23.52 -34.40 20.63
N ALA A 15 23.62 -34.29 19.30
CA ALA A 15 22.50 -34.57 18.40
C ALA A 15 22.06 -36.03 18.59
N GLU A 16 20.81 -36.23 19.01
CA GLU A 16 20.17 -37.55 18.97
C GLU A 16 19.99 -37.96 17.51
N ASP A 17 20.38 -39.19 17.18
CA ASP A 17 20.11 -39.82 15.90
C ASP A 17 18.61 -39.72 15.60
N GLY A 18 18.30 -39.28 14.38
CA GLY A 18 16.94 -39.00 13.95
C GLY A 18 16.02 -40.21 14.17
N MET A 19 14.87 -39.96 14.79
CA MET A 19 13.74 -40.89 14.71
C MET A 19 13.37 -41.09 13.24
N ASP A 20 13.25 -42.36 12.85
CA ASP A 20 12.72 -42.76 11.56
C ASP A 20 11.37 -42.08 11.30
N THR A 21 11.30 -41.30 10.22
CA THR A 21 10.04 -40.77 9.69
C THR A 21 9.07 -41.93 9.42
N PRO A 22 7.77 -41.84 9.80
CA PRO A 22 6.81 -42.88 9.48
C PRO A 22 6.72 -43.08 7.95
N GLN A 23 7.06 -44.28 7.49
CA GLN A 23 7.19 -44.72 6.10
C GLN A 23 5.85 -44.86 5.32
N SER A 24 4.85 -44.04 5.61
CA SER A 24 3.68 -43.96 4.72
C SER A 24 3.00 -42.61 4.79
N ILE A 25 3.54 -41.63 4.06
CA ILE A 25 2.68 -40.62 3.44
C ILE A 25 2.05 -41.36 2.26
N ALA A 26 0.73 -41.56 2.29
CA ALA A 26 0.01 -42.12 1.15
C ALA A 26 0.22 -41.16 -0.03
N GLU A 27 0.91 -41.63 -1.05
CA GLU A 27 1.05 -40.92 -2.33
C GLU A 27 -0.36 -40.85 -2.95
N LEU A 28 -0.79 -39.64 -3.31
CA LEU A 28 -2.04 -39.43 -4.03
C LEU A 28 -1.87 -40.00 -5.44
N ASP A 29 -2.74 -40.93 -5.83
CA ASP A 29 -2.71 -41.56 -7.15
C ASP A 29 -3.23 -40.59 -8.22
N ASP A 30 -2.78 -40.77 -9.47
CA ASP A 30 -3.15 -39.91 -10.61
C ASP A 30 -4.67 -39.83 -10.89
N ASP A 31 -5.45 -40.76 -10.33
CA ASP A 31 -6.92 -40.76 -10.39
C ASP A 31 -7.57 -39.76 -9.41
N ASP A 32 -6.91 -39.41 -8.29
CA ASP A 32 -7.39 -38.37 -7.36
C ASP A 32 -7.27 -36.95 -7.96
N ILE A 33 -6.43 -36.78 -8.99
CA ILE A 33 -6.22 -35.52 -9.72
C ILE A 33 -7.35 -35.26 -10.74
N LEU A 34 -8.06 -36.30 -11.18
CA LEU A 34 -9.09 -36.21 -12.23
C LEU A 34 -10.46 -35.72 -11.74
N ASP A 35 -10.72 -35.75 -10.43
CA ASP A 35 -11.94 -35.22 -9.81
C ASP A 35 -11.89 -33.69 -9.58
N LEU A 36 -10.76 -33.04 -9.88
CA LEU A 36 -10.60 -31.56 -9.84
C LEU A 36 -10.98 -30.88 -11.17
N ASN A 37 -11.98 -31.40 -11.89
CA ASN A 37 -12.39 -30.86 -13.18
C ASN A 37 -13.49 -29.79 -13.04
N ILE A 38 -13.08 -28.54 -12.76
CA ILE A 38 -13.95 -27.36 -12.96
C ILE A 38 -14.19 -27.20 -14.47
N THR A 39 -15.45 -27.43 -14.86
CA THR A 39 -15.93 -27.34 -16.25
C THR A 39 -15.40 -26.10 -17.00
N SER A 40 -14.75 -26.40 -18.12
CA SER A 40 -14.10 -25.44 -19.02
C SER A 40 -15.09 -24.65 -19.86
N TYR A 41 -14.78 -23.36 -20.02
CA TYR A 41 -15.44 -22.38 -20.87
C TYR A 41 -15.34 -22.76 -22.37
N ASN A 42 -16.48 -22.92 -23.04
CA ASN A 42 -16.55 -22.78 -24.49
C ASN A 42 -16.62 -21.28 -24.85
N LYS A 43 -15.49 -20.66 -25.17
CA LYS A 43 -15.42 -19.33 -25.80
C LYS A 43 -15.56 -19.47 -27.32
N LEU A 44 -16.62 -18.90 -27.88
CA LEU A 44 -16.53 -18.25 -29.19
C LEU A 44 -16.03 -16.81 -28.95
N PRO A 45 -15.16 -16.25 -29.80
CA PRO A 45 -14.73 -14.87 -29.67
C PRO A 45 -15.89 -13.91 -30.01
N PRO A 46 -16.14 -12.84 -29.24
CA PRO A 46 -17.13 -11.83 -29.61
C PRO A 46 -16.62 -10.97 -30.77
N VAL A 47 -17.52 -10.71 -31.71
CA VAL A 47 -17.35 -9.80 -32.85
C VAL A 47 -17.27 -8.35 -32.34
N THR A 48 -16.24 -7.61 -32.74
CA THR A 48 -16.11 -6.16 -32.51
C THR A 48 -17.05 -5.37 -33.43
N PRO A 49 -17.85 -4.41 -32.91
CA PRO A 49 -18.54 -3.44 -33.76
C PRO A 49 -17.56 -2.36 -34.25
N LEU A 50 -17.73 -1.95 -35.51
CA LEU A 50 -17.05 -0.81 -36.12
C LEU A 50 -17.52 0.50 -35.48
N VAL A 51 -16.59 1.35 -35.06
CA VAL A 51 -16.85 2.72 -34.60
C VAL A 51 -16.79 3.64 -35.80
N GLU A 52 -17.90 4.34 -36.09
CA GLU A 52 -17.95 5.46 -37.03
C GLU A 52 -17.41 6.71 -36.32
N ASN A 53 -16.42 7.35 -36.94
CA ASN A 53 -15.84 8.61 -36.46
C ASN A 53 -16.73 9.79 -36.89
N GLU A 54 -17.30 10.51 -35.93
CA GLU A 54 -17.83 11.86 -36.17
C GLU A 54 -16.82 12.92 -35.70
N ASN A 55 -16.48 13.79 -36.65
CA ASN A 55 -15.65 14.98 -36.49
C ASN A 55 -16.37 16.01 -35.62
N ILE A 56 -15.68 16.61 -34.64
CA ILE A 56 -16.08 17.89 -34.06
C ILE A 56 -14.88 18.85 -34.07
N GLU A 57 -15.16 20.05 -34.60
CA GLU A 57 -14.24 21.10 -34.99
C GLU A 57 -13.56 21.83 -33.81
N ARG A 58 -12.35 22.34 -34.08
CA ARG A 58 -11.60 23.28 -33.25
C ARG A 58 -12.25 24.67 -33.24
N GLY A 59 -12.33 25.28 -32.06
CA GLY A 59 -12.42 26.73 -31.88
C GLY A 59 -11.33 27.20 -30.92
N ASN A 60 -10.52 28.17 -31.36
CA ASN A 60 -9.54 28.90 -30.54
C ASN A 60 -10.23 30.08 -29.84
N GLU A 61 -9.77 30.47 -28.65
CA GLU A 61 -9.22 31.82 -28.35
C GLU A 61 -8.92 32.00 -26.85
N ASP A 62 -7.71 32.51 -26.61
CA ASP A 62 -7.25 33.45 -25.57
C ASP A 62 -6.82 33.00 -24.15
N GLU A 63 -5.48 32.89 -24.04
CA GLU A 63 -4.54 33.32 -22.99
C GLU A 63 -5.06 33.75 -21.60
N ILE A 64 -4.69 32.97 -20.57
CA ILE A 64 -4.00 33.47 -19.36
C ILE A 64 -2.94 32.42 -18.98
N ALA A 65 -1.67 32.81 -19.03
CA ALA A 65 -0.56 32.00 -18.54
C ALA A 65 -0.53 32.07 -17.00
N ASP A 66 -0.71 30.92 -16.35
CA ASP A 66 -0.32 30.72 -14.96
C ASP A 66 0.56 29.46 -14.88
N ASP A 67 1.71 29.63 -14.22
CA ASP A 67 2.89 28.79 -14.27
C ASP A 67 2.81 27.71 -13.18
N SER A 68 1.99 26.68 -13.41
CA SER A 68 1.95 25.48 -12.57
C SER A 68 1.88 24.21 -13.41
N ASP A 69 3.01 23.83 -14.00
CA ASP A 69 3.21 22.51 -14.60
C ASP A 69 3.23 21.43 -13.49
N ILE A 70 2.04 21.07 -13.00
CA ILE A 70 1.77 19.74 -12.49
C ILE A 70 0.91 19.10 -13.58
N GLU A 71 1.52 18.27 -14.43
CA GLU A 71 0.75 17.41 -15.32
C GLU A 71 -0.20 16.57 -14.47
N GLU A 72 -1.47 16.95 -14.48
CA GLU A 72 -2.59 16.20 -13.92
C GLU A 72 -2.70 14.90 -14.73
N ILE A 73 -2.00 13.86 -14.28
CA ILE A 73 -2.14 12.52 -14.83
C ILE A 73 -3.52 12.01 -14.42
N SER A 74 -4.54 12.37 -15.20
CA SER A 74 -5.87 11.77 -15.13
C SER A 74 -5.75 10.27 -15.37
N TYR A 75 -5.95 9.49 -14.31
CA TYR A 75 -5.90 8.05 -14.36
C TYR A 75 -7.24 7.49 -14.84
N GLU A 76 -7.23 6.82 -15.99
CA GLU A 76 -8.28 5.90 -16.41
C GLU A 76 -7.85 4.44 -16.10
N PRO A 77 -8.64 3.67 -15.35
CA PRO A 77 -8.33 2.28 -15.05
C PRO A 77 -8.39 1.42 -16.32
N ALA A 78 -7.32 0.64 -16.57
CA ALA A 78 -7.20 -0.30 -17.69
C ALA A 78 -8.20 -1.47 -17.65
N ILE A 79 -9.05 -1.53 -16.62
CA ILE A 79 -10.16 -2.47 -16.51
C ILE A 79 -11.43 -1.62 -16.40
N ALA A 80 -12.15 -1.50 -17.51
CA ALA A 80 -13.50 -0.98 -17.50
C ALA A 80 -14.41 -1.95 -16.73
N PHE A 81 -14.57 -1.74 -15.44
CA PHE A 81 -15.75 -2.23 -14.74
C PHE A 81 -16.92 -1.37 -15.23
N THR A 82 -17.48 -1.74 -16.39
CA THR A 82 -18.84 -1.31 -16.71
C THR A 82 -19.72 -1.86 -15.60
N PRO A 83 -20.31 -1.02 -14.74
CA PRO A 83 -21.34 -1.49 -13.86
C PRO A 83 -22.51 -1.80 -14.78
N THR A 84 -22.73 -3.08 -15.09
CA THR A 84 -23.98 -3.50 -15.72
C THR A 84 -25.08 -3.38 -14.67
N ALA A 85 -25.47 -2.14 -14.37
CA ALA A 85 -26.64 -1.80 -13.60
C ALA A 85 -27.10 -0.43 -14.07
N ILE A 86 -28.24 -0.44 -14.75
CA ILE A 86 -29.02 0.71 -15.18
C ILE A 86 -29.21 1.63 -13.97
N TYR A 87 -28.57 2.80 -13.97
CA TYR A 87 -28.89 3.86 -13.02
C TYR A 87 -30.15 4.58 -13.51
N PRO A 88 -31.23 4.68 -12.71
CA PRO A 88 -32.20 5.72 -12.95
C PRO A 88 -31.51 7.06 -12.67
N HIS A 89 -31.60 7.97 -13.63
CA HIS A 89 -31.08 9.33 -13.54
C HIS A 89 -31.49 10.01 -12.22
N ARG A 90 -30.53 10.74 -11.67
CA ARG A 90 -30.65 11.53 -10.45
C ARG A 90 -31.49 12.79 -10.71
N GLU A 91 -32.80 12.62 -10.84
CA GLU A 91 -33.77 13.64 -10.45
C GLU A 91 -34.42 13.18 -9.14
N ARG A 92 -33.74 13.46 -8.02
CA ARG A 92 -34.35 13.40 -6.69
C ARG A 92 -34.01 14.68 -5.94
N LEU A 93 -34.69 15.74 -6.33
CA LEU A 93 -35.05 16.81 -5.40
C LEU A 93 -36.33 16.36 -4.72
N ILE A 94 -36.29 16.34 -3.38
CA ILE A 94 -37.45 16.33 -2.46
C ILE A 94 -38.17 14.98 -2.38
N HIS A 95 -37.75 14.13 -1.44
CA HIS A 95 -38.65 13.46 -0.50
C HIS A 95 -37.86 12.75 0.60
N ASP A 96 -38.28 12.99 1.85
CA ASP A 96 -37.83 12.36 3.08
C ASP A 96 -38.15 10.85 3.09
N GLU A 97 -37.31 10.05 2.45
CA GLU A 97 -37.25 8.61 2.67
C GLU A 97 -35.82 8.26 3.10
N GLU A 98 -35.70 7.63 4.26
CA GLU A 98 -34.46 7.05 4.77
C GLU A 98 -33.80 6.24 3.65
N VAL A 99 -32.69 6.75 3.15
CA VAL A 99 -31.83 5.98 2.24
C VAL A 99 -31.25 4.87 3.09
N GLU A 100 -31.86 3.68 3.06
CA GLU A 100 -31.19 2.46 3.47
C GLU A 100 -29.91 2.35 2.63
N VAL A 101 -28.79 2.77 3.21
CA VAL A 101 -27.45 2.51 2.69
C VAL A 101 -27.29 0.99 2.77
N VAL A 102 -27.65 0.29 1.71
CA VAL A 102 -27.37 -1.13 1.57
C VAL A 102 -25.85 -1.25 1.53
N SER A 103 -25.21 -1.48 2.69
CA SER A 103 -23.78 -1.76 2.78
C SER A 103 -23.54 -3.04 1.99
N ARG A 104 -23.10 -2.92 0.74
CA ARG A 104 -22.73 -4.06 -0.09
C ARG A 104 -21.44 -4.63 0.48
N ARG A 105 -21.58 -5.60 1.38
CA ARG A 105 -20.45 -6.32 1.95
C ARG A 105 -19.90 -7.32 0.94
N LEU A 106 -18.58 -7.39 0.85
CA LEU A 106 -17.91 -8.39 0.03
C LEU A 106 -18.08 -9.76 0.66
N SER A 107 -18.34 -10.78 -0.16
CA SER A 107 -18.38 -12.18 0.30
C SER A 107 -17.00 -12.64 0.74
N ASP A 108 -16.91 -13.68 1.58
CA ASP A 108 -15.64 -14.21 2.07
C ASP A 108 -14.69 -14.61 0.93
N VAL A 109 -15.25 -15.13 -0.17
CA VAL A 109 -14.47 -15.46 -1.38
C VAL A 109 -13.91 -14.19 -2.04
N GLN A 110 -14.66 -13.09 -2.05
CA GLN A 110 -14.19 -11.82 -2.59
C GLN A 110 -13.13 -11.19 -1.68
N GLN A 111 -13.31 -11.25 -0.37
CA GLN A 111 -12.32 -10.79 0.62
C GLN A 111 -11.02 -11.58 0.51
N MET A 112 -11.10 -12.90 0.36
CA MET A 112 -9.91 -13.75 0.17
C MET A 112 -9.17 -13.40 -1.12
N LYS A 113 -9.90 -13.15 -2.22
CA LYS A 113 -9.29 -12.69 -3.48
C LYS A 113 -8.62 -11.33 -3.33
N PHE A 114 -9.22 -10.41 -2.59
CA PHE A 114 -8.61 -9.11 -2.28
C PHE A 114 -7.31 -9.26 -1.50
N LEU A 115 -7.31 -10.09 -0.45
CA LEU A 115 -6.13 -10.36 0.37
C LEU A 115 -5.01 -10.99 -0.48
N ASN A 116 -5.32 -12.06 -1.22
CA ASN A 116 -4.36 -12.73 -2.09
C ASN A 116 -3.77 -11.77 -3.13
N TYR A 117 -4.61 -10.93 -3.75
CA TYR A 117 -4.15 -9.93 -4.70
C TYR A 117 -3.16 -8.94 -4.06
N CYS A 118 -3.45 -8.44 -2.86
CA CYS A 118 -2.55 -7.52 -2.16
C CYS A 118 -1.22 -8.19 -1.78
N GLU A 119 -1.27 -9.45 -1.32
CA GLU A 119 -0.08 -10.21 -0.97
C GLU A 119 0.79 -10.54 -2.20
N GLU A 120 0.17 -11.01 -3.28
CA GLU A 120 0.84 -11.31 -4.55
C GLU A 120 1.47 -10.05 -5.13
N THR A 121 0.74 -8.94 -5.15
CA THR A 121 1.24 -7.65 -5.67
C THR A 121 2.41 -7.13 -4.84
N SER A 122 2.34 -7.17 -3.51
CA SER A 122 3.47 -6.76 -2.67
C SER A 122 4.70 -7.65 -2.91
N ALA A 123 4.50 -8.97 -3.00
CA ALA A 123 5.58 -9.92 -3.29
C ALA A 123 6.17 -9.71 -4.70
N GLU A 124 5.35 -9.35 -5.68
CA GLU A 124 5.80 -9.04 -7.03
C GLU A 124 6.68 -7.79 -7.07
N ILE A 125 6.31 -6.73 -6.36
CA ILE A 125 7.14 -5.52 -6.21
C ILE A 125 8.53 -5.89 -5.67
N GLN A 126 8.61 -6.76 -4.66
CA GLN A 126 9.88 -7.22 -4.11
C GLN A 126 10.67 -8.12 -5.07
N LYS A 127 10.01 -9.01 -5.81
CA LYS A 127 10.65 -9.89 -6.81
C LYS A 127 11.21 -9.07 -7.97
N GLU A 128 10.51 -8.03 -8.41
CA GLU A 128 10.99 -7.13 -9.46
C GLU A 128 12.27 -6.41 -9.05
N TYR A 129 12.40 -5.99 -7.79
CA TYR A 129 13.67 -5.45 -7.28
C TYR A 129 14.83 -6.44 -7.46
N ILE A 130 14.62 -7.72 -7.11
CA ILE A 130 15.66 -8.76 -7.25
C ILE A 130 15.99 -8.99 -8.73
N LYS A 131 14.97 -9.10 -9.59
CA LYS A 131 15.15 -9.27 -11.04
C LYS A 131 15.93 -8.10 -11.65
N TRP A 132 15.60 -6.87 -11.24
CA TRP A 132 16.28 -5.68 -11.69
C TRP A 132 17.74 -5.66 -11.22
N LYS A 133 18.00 -5.96 -9.94
CA LYS A 133 19.37 -6.01 -9.39
C LYS A 133 20.25 -7.06 -10.06
N ASN A 134 19.69 -8.20 -10.42
CA ASN A 134 20.42 -9.22 -11.19
C ASN A 134 20.78 -8.72 -12.60
N LYS A 135 19.86 -8.00 -13.26
CA LYS A 135 20.13 -7.38 -14.57
C LYS A 135 21.17 -6.27 -14.48
N GLU A 136 21.15 -5.47 -13.41
CA GLU A 136 22.15 -4.42 -13.15
C GLU A 136 23.57 -5.01 -13.17
N ALA A 137 23.78 -6.12 -12.47
CA ALA A 137 25.05 -6.84 -12.42
C ALA A 137 25.51 -7.36 -13.80
N GLU A 138 24.57 -7.59 -14.73
CA GLU A 138 24.86 -8.06 -16.08
C GLU A 138 25.12 -6.93 -17.09
N THR A 139 24.48 -5.77 -16.92
CA THR A 139 24.48 -4.69 -17.94
C THR A 139 25.21 -3.41 -17.55
N ASN A 140 25.64 -3.24 -16.30
CA ASN A 140 26.47 -2.11 -15.79
C ASN A 140 25.97 -0.69 -16.13
N ASN A 141 24.72 -0.52 -16.57
CA ASN A 141 24.25 0.75 -17.12
C ASN A 141 22.76 0.98 -16.85
N ILE A 142 22.36 1.03 -15.57
CA ILE A 142 21.01 1.44 -15.19
C ILE A 142 21.07 2.45 -14.05
N LYS A 143 20.23 3.48 -14.14
CA LYS A 143 20.06 4.52 -13.13
C LYS A 143 19.15 3.99 -12.01
N ASP A 144 19.72 3.59 -10.87
CA ASP A 144 18.99 3.16 -9.65
C ASP A 144 17.75 4.01 -9.33
N ASN A 145 17.85 5.31 -9.60
CA ASN A 145 16.83 6.33 -9.41
C ASN A 145 15.54 6.07 -10.19
N GLU A 146 15.65 5.68 -11.45
CA GLU A 146 14.49 5.46 -12.31
C GLU A 146 13.71 4.23 -11.86
N HIS A 147 14.44 3.15 -11.55
CA HIS A 147 13.81 1.94 -11.04
C HIS A 147 13.17 2.18 -9.66
N LEU A 148 13.81 2.95 -8.77
CA LEU A 148 13.20 3.28 -7.48
C LEU A 148 11.91 4.08 -7.64
N ILE A 149 11.85 5.06 -8.55
CA ILE A 149 10.60 5.81 -8.81
C ILE A 149 9.49 4.87 -9.29
N ILE A 150 9.79 3.93 -10.19
CA ILE A 150 8.81 2.93 -10.65
C ILE A 150 8.31 2.08 -9.48
N THR A 151 9.23 1.60 -8.63
CA THR A 151 8.90 0.81 -7.45
C THR A 151 8.03 1.60 -6.46
N LEU A 152 8.38 2.86 -6.16
CA LEU A 152 7.60 3.74 -5.29
C LEU A 152 6.20 3.99 -5.85
N THR A 153 6.09 4.16 -7.17
CA THR A 153 4.79 4.32 -7.85
C THR A 153 3.91 3.07 -7.68
N LYS A 154 4.51 1.86 -7.72
CA LYS A 154 3.78 0.61 -7.48
C LYS A 154 3.31 0.49 -6.03
N PHE A 155 4.15 0.83 -5.06
CA PHE A 155 3.73 0.91 -3.65
C PHE A 155 2.58 1.90 -3.46
N LYS A 156 2.70 3.11 -4.03
CA LYS A 156 1.64 4.12 -3.98
C LYS A 156 0.33 3.55 -4.55
N ARG A 157 0.35 2.95 -5.74
CA ARG A 157 -0.86 2.36 -6.34
C ARG A 157 -1.52 1.30 -5.48
N LEU A 158 -0.72 0.47 -4.80
CA LEU A 158 -1.24 -0.55 -3.90
C LEU A 158 -1.82 0.09 -2.62
N ILE A 159 -1.19 1.14 -2.09
CA ILE A 159 -1.70 1.96 -0.98
C ILE A 159 -3.05 2.59 -1.34
N ASP A 160 -3.15 3.24 -2.52
CA ASP A 160 -4.42 3.81 -3.02
C ASP A 160 -5.50 2.74 -3.14
N PHE A 161 -5.15 1.59 -3.70
CA PHE A 161 -6.09 0.50 -3.90
C PHE A 161 -6.66 -0.01 -2.56
N VAL A 162 -5.81 -0.22 -1.55
CA VAL A 162 -6.25 -0.64 -0.22
C VAL A 162 -7.07 0.48 0.43
N TRP A 163 -6.62 1.74 0.34
CA TRP A 163 -7.34 2.89 0.91
C TRP A 163 -8.71 3.08 0.29
N HIS A 164 -8.87 2.81 -1.01
CA HIS A 164 -10.15 2.90 -1.69
C HIS A 164 -11.21 1.93 -1.15
N THR A 165 -10.79 0.86 -0.46
CA THR A 165 -11.71 -0.05 0.25
C THR A 165 -12.21 0.50 1.59
N ILE A 166 -11.58 1.57 2.09
CA ILE A 166 -11.92 2.28 3.33
C ILE A 166 -12.68 3.56 2.99
N ASP A 167 -12.13 4.39 2.09
CA ASP A 167 -12.75 5.62 1.60
C ASP A 167 -12.97 5.53 0.08
N TRP A 168 -14.22 5.29 -0.32
CA TRP A 168 -14.59 5.23 -1.73
C TRP A 168 -14.43 6.58 -2.45
N ASN A 169 -14.51 7.70 -1.72
CA ASN A 169 -14.41 9.04 -2.30
C ASN A 169 -12.95 9.46 -2.54
N CYS A 170 -12.01 8.90 -1.77
CA CYS A 170 -10.58 9.18 -1.90
C CYS A 170 -9.85 8.13 -2.75
N LYS A 171 -9.93 8.26 -4.07
CA LYS A 171 -9.21 7.37 -5.02
C LYS A 171 -7.70 7.60 -5.05
N ASP A 172 -7.26 8.84 -4.84
CA ASP A 172 -5.85 9.21 -4.75
C ASP A 172 -5.51 9.65 -3.33
N THR A 173 -4.70 8.86 -2.64
CA THR A 173 -4.25 9.16 -1.27
C THR A 173 -3.35 10.39 -1.16
N ALA A 174 -2.80 10.90 -2.27
CA ALA A 174 -2.10 12.17 -2.27
C ALA A 174 -3.02 13.35 -1.89
N ASN A 175 -4.33 13.21 -2.06
CA ASN A 175 -5.30 14.23 -1.63
C ASN A 175 -5.37 14.35 -0.10
N LEU A 176 -5.05 13.28 0.64
CA LEU A 176 -5.01 13.31 2.11
C LEU A 176 -4.00 14.34 2.62
N LEU A 177 -2.86 14.48 1.92
CA LEU A 177 -1.83 15.47 2.24
C LEU A 177 -2.36 16.90 2.19
N GLN A 178 -3.34 17.17 1.32
CA GLN A 178 -3.93 18.51 1.19
C GLN A 178 -5.01 18.74 2.24
N TYR A 179 -5.84 17.74 2.52
CA TYR A 179 -6.97 17.90 3.43
C TYR A 179 -6.52 18.00 4.89
N LEU A 180 -5.57 17.16 5.32
CA LEU A 180 -5.20 17.03 6.73
C LEU A 180 -4.33 18.18 7.26
N ASP A 181 -3.74 18.97 6.37
CA ASP A 181 -2.95 20.15 6.73
C ASP A 181 -3.79 21.45 6.76
N THR A 182 -5.10 21.37 6.50
CA THR A 182 -6.00 22.54 6.58
C THR A 182 -6.63 22.70 7.96
N ASP A 183 -6.64 23.93 8.47
CA ASP A 183 -7.20 24.28 9.80
C ASP A 183 -8.72 24.01 9.91
N GLU A 184 -9.42 23.86 8.78
CA GLU A 184 -10.86 23.64 8.71
C GLU A 184 -11.26 22.15 8.70
N PHE A 185 -10.30 21.23 8.68
CA PHE A 185 -10.59 19.80 8.60
C PHE A 185 -11.03 19.21 9.94
N ASP A 186 -12.29 18.76 10.01
CA ASP A 186 -12.82 18.07 11.18
C ASP A 186 -12.45 16.58 11.18
N LEU A 187 -11.40 16.23 11.93
CA LEU A 187 -10.95 14.85 12.10
C LEU A 187 -12.02 13.95 12.75
N ASP A 188 -12.78 14.46 13.71
CA ASP A 188 -13.81 13.69 14.40
C ASP A 188 -14.93 13.31 13.43
N GLN A 189 -15.30 14.24 12.55
CA GLN A 189 -16.28 13.97 11.52
C GLN A 189 -15.74 12.98 10.49
N TYR A 190 -14.51 13.16 10.01
CA TYR A 190 -13.94 12.33 8.95
C TYR A 190 -13.78 10.88 9.37
N VAL A 191 -13.30 10.61 10.60
CA VAL A 191 -13.10 9.25 11.09
C VAL A 191 -14.40 8.44 11.19
N ASN A 192 -15.58 9.07 11.19
CA ASN A 192 -16.85 8.35 11.14
C ASN A 192 -16.98 7.45 9.90
N ILE A 193 -16.24 7.71 8.81
CA ILE A 193 -16.23 6.80 7.65
C ILE A 193 -15.87 5.38 8.05
N PHE A 194 -15.01 5.19 9.06
CA PHE A 194 -14.56 3.85 9.49
C PHE A 194 -15.66 3.00 10.11
N LYS A 195 -16.78 3.61 10.56
CA LYS A 195 -17.92 2.86 11.12
C LYS A 195 -18.64 2.01 10.07
N GLU A 196 -18.59 2.43 8.81
CA GLU A 196 -19.24 1.74 7.70
C GLU A 196 -18.31 0.77 6.98
N VAL A 197 -17.01 0.79 7.32
CA VAL A 197 -16.00 -0.02 6.66
C VAL A 197 -16.10 -1.47 7.13
N GLN A 198 -16.11 -2.37 6.16
CA GLN A 198 -15.94 -3.79 6.43
C GLN A 198 -14.46 -4.08 6.71
N ASP A 199 -14.15 -4.58 7.90
CA ASP A 199 -12.81 -5.08 8.21
C ASP A 199 -12.54 -6.35 7.40
N MET A 200 -11.53 -6.26 6.54
CA MET A 200 -11.02 -7.33 5.68
C MET A 200 -9.52 -7.54 5.91
N GLY A 201 -8.94 -6.96 6.96
CA GLY A 201 -7.51 -6.99 7.22
C GLY A 201 -6.71 -5.85 6.57
N GLN A 202 -7.36 -4.75 6.17
CA GLN A 202 -6.70 -3.61 5.50
C GLN A 202 -5.52 -3.06 6.32
N ILE A 203 -5.67 -2.97 7.64
CA ILE A 203 -4.62 -2.43 8.51
C ILE A 203 -3.40 -3.34 8.53
N SER A 204 -3.61 -4.65 8.61
CA SER A 204 -2.52 -5.62 8.51
C SER A 204 -1.78 -5.50 7.17
N ILE A 205 -2.48 -5.19 6.07
CA ILE A 205 -1.86 -4.90 4.78
C ILE A 205 -1.03 -3.61 4.86
N PHE A 206 -1.55 -2.50 5.39
CA PHE A 206 -0.79 -1.25 5.53
C PHE A 206 0.45 -1.42 6.40
N LEU A 207 0.37 -2.15 7.51
CA LEU A 207 1.52 -2.47 8.36
C LEU A 207 2.62 -3.20 7.57
N LYS A 208 2.22 -4.21 6.78
CA LYS A 208 3.14 -4.95 5.92
C LYS A 208 3.74 -4.06 4.83
N LEU A 209 2.94 -3.21 4.18
CA LEU A 209 3.41 -2.28 3.15
C LEU A 209 4.41 -1.26 3.70
N ALA A 210 4.20 -0.74 4.91
CA ALA A 210 5.14 0.18 5.54
C ALA A 210 6.50 -0.47 5.83
N ASP A 211 6.50 -1.73 6.28
CA ASP A 211 7.72 -2.51 6.51
C ASP A 211 8.42 -2.88 5.19
N ASP A 212 7.66 -3.36 4.20
CA ASP A 212 8.13 -3.74 2.87
C ASP A 212 8.71 -2.54 2.11
N LEU A 213 8.09 -1.37 2.24
CA LEU A 213 8.53 -0.11 1.64
C LEU A 213 9.91 0.30 2.18
N LEU A 214 10.06 0.37 3.51
CA LEU A 214 11.35 0.68 4.14
C LEU A 214 12.41 -0.33 3.69
N SER A 215 12.10 -1.62 3.82
CA SER A 215 13.00 -2.72 3.47
C SER A 215 13.40 -2.69 1.99
N THR A 216 12.58 -2.10 1.12
CA THR A 216 12.87 -1.94 -0.30
C THR A 216 13.76 -0.74 -0.54
N ILE A 217 13.42 0.44 0.00
CA ILE A 217 14.17 1.69 -0.19
C ILE A 217 15.63 1.54 0.26
N ILE A 218 15.87 0.97 1.45
CA ILE A 218 17.22 0.86 2.02
C ILE A 218 18.18 0.00 1.19
N LYS A 219 17.66 -0.83 0.27
CA LYS A 219 18.48 -1.69 -0.59
C LYS A 219 19.07 -0.95 -1.80
N TYR A 220 18.54 0.22 -2.15
CA TYR A 220 19.03 1.04 -3.26
C TYR A 220 20.21 1.91 -2.80
N LYS A 221 21.14 2.20 -3.72
CA LYS A 221 22.31 3.05 -3.43
C LYS A 221 22.28 4.28 -4.31
N ILE A 222 21.54 5.29 -3.87
CA ILE A 222 21.40 6.53 -4.62
C ILE A 222 22.52 7.49 -4.24
N MET A 223 23.30 7.95 -5.22
CA MET A 223 24.24 9.06 -4.99
C MET A 223 23.54 10.39 -5.23
N GLN A 224 23.88 11.42 -4.47
CA GLN A 224 23.32 12.76 -4.68
C GLN A 224 23.86 13.38 -5.98
N LEU A 225 23.08 13.30 -7.06
CA LEU A 225 23.20 14.16 -8.24
C LEU A 225 22.00 15.12 -8.26
N GLU A 226 22.16 16.32 -8.83
CA GLU A 226 21.08 17.32 -8.92
C GLU A 226 19.82 16.77 -9.63
N GLU A 227 20.00 15.81 -10.56
CA GLU A 227 18.95 15.08 -11.26
C GLU A 227 18.09 14.15 -10.35
N ASN A 228 18.53 13.85 -9.12
CA ASN A 228 17.88 12.86 -8.25
C ASN A 228 16.88 13.47 -7.26
N THR A 229 16.64 14.79 -7.36
CA THR A 229 15.71 15.52 -6.50
C THR A 229 14.30 14.93 -6.55
N SER A 230 13.85 14.50 -7.73
CA SER A 230 12.54 13.86 -7.94
C SER A 230 12.38 12.56 -7.15
N VAL A 231 13.43 11.74 -7.01
CA VAL A 231 13.36 10.46 -6.28
C VAL A 231 13.12 10.70 -4.79
N PHE A 232 13.85 11.66 -4.19
CA PHE A 232 13.69 11.98 -2.77
C PHE A 232 12.30 12.55 -2.48
N GLN A 233 11.78 13.40 -3.36
CA GLN A 233 10.40 13.90 -3.27
C GLN A 233 9.38 12.75 -3.30
N TRP A 234 9.57 11.76 -4.17
CA TRP A 234 8.71 10.57 -4.20
C TRP A 234 8.80 9.73 -2.93
N ILE A 235 9.99 9.57 -2.35
CA ILE A 235 10.18 8.86 -1.07
C ILE A 235 9.36 9.56 0.02
N PHE A 236 9.53 10.88 0.16
CA PHE A 236 8.79 11.65 1.17
C PHE A 236 7.29 11.61 0.93
N LYS A 237 6.84 11.76 -0.32
CA LYS A 237 5.43 11.68 -0.68
C LYS A 237 4.78 10.38 -0.21
N VAL A 238 5.38 9.23 -0.48
CA VAL A 238 4.83 7.94 -0.05
C VAL A 238 4.84 7.80 1.48
N PHE A 239 5.90 8.25 2.16
CA PHE A 239 5.94 8.20 3.62
C PHE A 239 4.92 9.13 4.29
N TYR A 240 4.70 10.34 3.77
CA TYR A 240 3.71 11.26 4.32
C TYR A 240 2.28 10.77 4.08
N ILE A 241 2.00 10.14 2.93
CA ILE A 241 0.71 9.48 2.70
C ILE A 241 0.47 8.40 3.76
N LEU A 242 1.47 7.55 4.03
CA LEU A 242 1.35 6.52 5.06
C LEU A 242 1.21 7.13 6.46
N ASP A 243 1.92 8.24 6.75
CA ASP A 243 1.79 8.94 8.03
C ASP A 243 0.37 9.47 8.24
N ASP A 244 -0.23 10.07 7.23
CA ASP A 244 -1.60 10.57 7.30
C ASP A 244 -2.61 9.42 7.50
N ILE A 245 -2.45 8.31 6.77
CA ILE A 245 -3.28 7.10 6.93
C ILE A 245 -3.17 6.54 8.36
N PHE A 246 -1.94 6.35 8.85
CA PHE A 246 -1.69 5.81 10.18
C PHE A 246 -2.12 6.76 11.29
N MET A 247 -2.00 8.08 11.09
CA MET A 247 -2.52 9.09 11.99
C MET A 247 -4.04 8.97 12.13
N LEU A 248 -4.77 8.84 11.02
CA LEU A 248 -6.22 8.65 11.03
C LEU A 248 -6.62 7.39 11.80
N PHE A 249 -5.93 6.27 11.59
CA PHE A 249 -6.17 5.04 12.36
C PHE A 249 -5.86 5.20 13.85
N ALA A 250 -4.76 5.86 14.20
CA ALA A 250 -4.39 6.11 15.60
C ALA A 250 -5.38 7.03 16.30
N TYR A 251 -5.86 8.06 15.60
CA TYR A 251 -6.88 8.97 16.10
C TYR A 251 -8.21 8.23 16.33
N ASP A 252 -8.65 7.41 15.37
CA ASP A 252 -9.84 6.57 15.54
C ASP A 252 -9.75 5.63 16.74
N LEU A 253 -8.61 4.95 16.92
CA LEU A 253 -8.38 4.11 18.09
C LEU A 253 -8.46 4.90 19.40
N LYS A 254 -7.99 6.16 19.41
CA LYS A 254 -8.02 7.01 20.60
C LYS A 254 -9.44 7.47 20.95
N VAL A 255 -10.26 7.82 19.95
CA VAL A 255 -11.60 8.41 20.14
C VAL A 255 -12.72 7.36 20.21
N ASN A 256 -12.65 6.29 19.41
CA ASN A 256 -13.74 5.34 19.20
C ASN A 256 -13.48 3.93 19.80
N ASN A 257 -12.48 3.77 20.68
CA ASN A 257 -12.24 2.51 21.38
C ASN A 257 -13.54 1.99 22.05
N PRO A 258 -14.01 0.74 21.80
CA PRO A 258 -13.36 -0.40 21.13
C PRO A 258 -13.78 -0.67 19.67
N ASN A 259 -14.64 0.17 19.09
CA ASN A 259 -15.20 -0.03 17.75
C ASN A 259 -14.30 0.49 16.62
N SER A 260 -13.10 0.95 16.96
CA SER A 260 -12.12 1.44 16.00
C SER A 260 -11.75 0.37 14.98
N LEU A 261 -11.44 0.82 13.76
CA LEU A 261 -10.96 -0.06 12.69
C LEU A 261 -9.63 -0.70 13.13
N MET A 262 -8.70 0.12 13.64
CA MET A 262 -7.44 -0.36 14.21
C MET A 262 -7.61 -0.89 15.61
N LYS A 263 -7.04 -2.07 15.86
CA LYS A 263 -7.01 -2.68 17.19
C LYS A 263 -5.73 -2.31 17.94
N MET A 264 -5.79 -2.40 19.27
CA MET A 264 -4.64 -2.09 20.14
C MET A 264 -3.41 -2.97 19.81
N THR A 265 -3.63 -4.22 19.44
CA THR A 265 -2.57 -5.14 19.01
C THR A 265 -1.86 -4.65 17.74
N GLU A 266 -2.59 -4.04 16.81
CA GLU A 266 -2.04 -3.46 15.59
C GLU A 266 -1.30 -2.16 15.89
N ALA A 267 -1.84 -1.32 16.78
CA ALA A 267 -1.15 -0.11 17.25
C ALA A 267 0.21 -0.42 17.90
N ILE A 268 0.27 -1.47 18.72
CA ILE A 268 1.53 -1.96 19.33
C ILE A 268 2.53 -2.43 18.26
N ARG A 269 2.06 -2.99 17.13
CA ARG A 269 2.93 -3.40 16.00
C ARG A 269 3.34 -2.22 15.13
N LEU A 270 2.47 -1.23 14.97
CA LEU A 270 2.71 -0.03 14.18
C LEU A 270 3.87 0.79 14.76
N LYS A 271 3.82 1.09 16.06
CA LYS A 271 4.80 1.94 16.74
C LYS A 271 6.27 1.57 16.44
N PRO A 272 6.75 0.33 16.64
CA PRO A 272 8.14 -0.03 16.35
C PRO A 272 8.47 0.02 14.85
N ILE A 273 7.50 -0.21 13.95
CA ILE A 273 7.71 -0.02 12.50
C ILE A 273 8.05 1.45 12.23
N LEU A 274 7.23 2.37 12.73
CA LEU A 274 7.41 3.81 12.52
C LEU A 274 8.73 4.32 13.13
N GLU A 275 9.03 3.93 14.37
CA GLU A 275 10.27 4.32 15.05
C GLU A 275 11.51 3.82 14.30
N ARG A 276 11.51 2.54 13.88
CA ARG A 276 12.60 1.97 13.08
C ARG A 276 12.72 2.66 11.73
N THR A 277 11.62 2.93 11.03
CA THR A 277 11.64 3.63 9.74
C THR A 277 12.33 4.98 9.86
N ARG A 278 12.02 5.79 10.89
CA ARG A 278 12.66 7.10 11.09
C ARG A 278 14.18 6.98 11.26
N VAL A 279 14.65 5.98 11.99
CA VAL A 279 16.08 5.75 12.22
C VAL A 279 16.76 5.26 10.94
N GLU A 280 16.24 4.19 10.34
CA GLU A 280 16.83 3.54 9.17
C GLU A 280 16.84 4.45 7.94
N ILE A 281 15.76 5.20 7.69
CA ILE A 281 15.72 6.13 6.55
C ILE A 281 16.69 7.28 6.77
N THR A 282 16.82 7.80 7.99
CA THR A 282 17.78 8.86 8.30
C THR A 282 19.22 8.37 8.11
N ASN A 283 19.52 7.14 8.51
CA ASN A 283 20.84 6.55 8.29
C ASN A 283 21.11 6.31 6.81
N TRP A 284 20.12 5.81 6.07
CA TRP A 284 20.23 5.60 4.63
C TRP A 284 20.50 6.92 3.88
N PHE A 285 19.83 8.02 4.21
CA PHE A 285 20.12 9.34 3.63
C PHE A 285 21.56 9.80 3.93
N LYS A 286 22.09 9.53 5.13
CA LYS A 286 23.49 9.82 5.48
C LYS A 286 24.46 8.96 4.66
N ASP A 287 24.17 7.67 4.50
CA ASP A 287 24.99 6.74 3.71
C ASP A 287 25.02 7.13 2.23
N CYS A 288 23.91 7.67 1.71
CA CYS A 288 23.79 8.27 0.38
C CYS A 288 24.46 9.66 0.26
N ASN A 289 25.06 10.20 1.34
CA ASN A 289 25.65 11.53 1.45
C ASN A 289 24.67 12.68 1.12
N VAL A 290 23.39 12.52 1.47
CA VAL A 290 22.33 13.49 1.22
C VAL A 290 22.02 14.28 2.50
N ASN A 291 22.54 15.51 2.59
CA ASN A 291 22.41 16.33 3.81
C ASN A 291 21.29 17.39 3.77
N LYS A 292 20.60 17.54 2.63
CA LYS A 292 19.67 18.67 2.41
C LYS A 292 18.28 18.51 3.05
N TYR A 293 17.85 17.29 3.32
CA TYR A 293 16.45 16.99 3.70
C TYR A 293 16.26 16.67 5.20
N GLN A 294 17.04 17.30 6.08
CA GLN A 294 16.98 17.01 7.52
C GLN A 294 15.62 17.35 8.13
N TYR A 295 15.00 18.43 7.64
CA TYR A 295 13.67 18.85 8.10
C TYR A 295 12.62 17.81 7.71
N GLU A 296 12.59 17.39 6.45
CA GLU A 296 11.63 16.43 5.90
C GLU A 296 11.76 15.06 6.58
N LEU A 297 13.00 14.61 6.82
CA LEU A 297 13.28 13.39 7.57
C LEU A 297 12.75 13.43 9.00
N SER A 298 12.84 14.59 9.66
CA SER A 298 12.33 14.75 11.02
C SER A 298 10.81 14.59 11.10
N LYS A 299 10.10 14.94 10.01
CA LYS A 299 8.65 14.90 9.86
C LYS A 299 8.07 13.53 9.52
N ILE A 300 8.88 12.58 9.04
CA ILE A 300 8.40 11.23 8.72
C ILE A 300 7.78 10.58 9.97
N TYR A 301 6.52 10.16 9.84
CA TYR A 301 5.75 9.49 10.89
C TYR A 301 5.56 10.28 12.18
N GLU A 302 5.75 11.61 12.14
CA GLU A 302 5.58 12.47 13.30
C GLU A 302 4.12 12.50 13.75
N LYS A 303 3.17 12.64 12.81
CA LYS A 303 1.74 12.76 13.11
C LYS A 303 1.20 11.46 13.72
N SER A 304 1.55 10.32 13.14
CA SER A 304 1.18 8.99 13.64
C SER A 304 1.74 8.71 15.02
N LEU A 305 3.04 8.94 15.23
CA LEU A 305 3.67 8.69 16.52
C LEU A 305 3.08 9.56 17.62
N TYR A 306 2.79 10.83 17.34
CA TYR A 306 2.09 11.72 18.27
C TYR A 306 0.75 11.14 18.73
N ASN A 307 -0.05 10.60 17.80
CA ASN A 307 -1.36 10.03 18.12
C ASN A 307 -1.29 8.62 18.72
N LEU A 308 -0.19 7.89 18.54
CA LEU A 308 0.07 6.58 19.17
C LEU A 308 0.58 6.66 20.60
N HIS A 309 0.94 7.85 21.10
CA HIS A 309 1.17 8.08 22.52
C HIS A 309 -0.18 8.11 23.26
N LEU A 310 -0.71 6.91 23.52
CA LEU A 310 -1.92 6.67 24.32
C LEU A 310 -1.72 7.07 25.78
#